data_AF-A0A535IQ57-F1
#
_entry.id   AF-A0A535IQ57-F1
#
_cell.length_a   1.000
_cell.length_b   1.000
_cell.length_c   1.000
_cell.angle_alpha   90.00
_cell.angle_beta   90.00
_cell.angle_gamma   90.00
#
_symmetry.space_group_name_H-M   'P 1'
#
loop_
_entity.id
_entity.type
_entity.pdbx_description
1 polymer ?
#
loop_
_entity_poly.entity_id
_entity_poly.type
_entity_poly.pdbx_seq_one_letter_code
_entity_poly.pdbx_strand_id
1 'polypeptide(L)' 'MLGLAPANKILFSTDASLIPELYWLGAVLGRRVLGQVLDEHIAEGFIDETVAMRFAGLILHGNAERVYAIR' A
#
# COMPACT_ATOMS: atom_id res chain seq x y z
N MET A 1 10.45 -2.12 -3.06
CA MET A 1 10.73 -1.56 -4.40
C MET A 1 9.41 -1.18 -5.08
N LEU A 2 9.02 0.09 -4.99
CA LEU A 2 7.74 0.56 -5.55
C LEU A 2 7.78 0.81 -7.07
N GLY A 3 8.98 0.85 -7.67
CA GLY A 3 9.17 1.09 -9.11
C GLY A 3 9.36 -0.16 -9.99
N LEU A 4 9.39 -1.37 -9.42
CA LEU A 4 9.61 -2.60 -10.20
C LEU A 4 8.35 -3.16 -10.85
N ALA A 5 7.17 -2.78 -10.37
CA ALA A 5 5.90 -3.24 -10.89
C ALA A 5 4.90 -2.08 -10.90
N PRO A 6 3.96 -2.05 -11.86
CA PRO A 6 2.86 -1.10 -11.81
C PRO A 6 2.07 -1.21 -10.50
N ALA A 7 1.65 -0.08 -9.94
CA ALA A 7 0.94 -0.05 -8.66
C ALA A 7 -0.34 -0.91 -8.64
N ASN A 8 -0.99 -1.12 -9.79
CA ASN A 8 -2.18 -1.98 -9.90
C ASN A 8 -1.90 -3.50 -9.82
N LYS A 9 -0.64 -3.89 -9.61
CA LYS A 9 -0.17 -5.29 -9.46
C LYS A 9 0.40 -5.60 -8.08
N ILE A 10 0.47 -4.62 -7.18
CA ILE A 10 1.04 -4.76 -5.84
C ILE A 10 -0.09 -4.87 -4.82
N LEU A 11 -0.06 -5.90 -3.98
CA LEU A 11 -1.02 -6.08 -2.88
C LEU A 11 -0.28 -6.02 -1.54
N PHE A 12 -0.99 -5.55 -0.51
CA PHE A 12 -0.52 -5.58 0.87
C PHE A 12 -1.37 -6.53 1.71
N SER A 13 -0.71 -7.31 2.56
CA SER A 13 -1.32 -8.10 3.64
C SER A 13 -0.41 -8.01 4.85
N THR A 14 -1.00 -8.06 6.05
CA THR A 14 -0.21 -8.09 7.29
C THR A 14 0.43 -9.45 7.53
N ASP A 15 -0.04 -10.49 6.83
CA ASP A 15 0.32 -11.90 7.05
C ASP A 15 0.22 -12.32 8.54
N ALA A 16 -0.66 -11.65 9.28
CA ALA A 16 -0.81 -11.84 10.70
C ALA A 16 -1.61 -13.13 10.98
N SER A 17 -1.24 -13.81 12.07
CA SER A 17 -1.92 -15.00 12.56
C SER A 17 -1.84 -15.08 14.09
N LEU A 18 -2.77 -15.82 14.70
CA LEU A 18 -2.87 -16.17 16.14
C LEU A 18 -3.10 -15.01 17.12
N ILE A 19 -2.48 -13.86 16.91
CA ILE A 19 -2.47 -12.71 17.83
C ILE A 19 -3.23 -11.54 17.16
N PRO A 20 -4.42 -11.17 17.67
CA PRO A 20 -5.24 -10.10 17.08
C PRO A 20 -4.53 -8.76 16.89
N GLU A 21 -3.66 -8.39 17.84
CA GLU A 21 -2.90 -7.14 17.82
C GLU A 21 -1.95 -7.04 16.63
N LEU A 22 -1.47 -8.18 16.09
CA LEU A 22 -0.59 -8.19 14.92
C LEU A 22 -1.30 -7.76 13.64
N TYR A 23 -2.61 -8.00 13.52
CA TYR A 23 -3.40 -7.49 12.39
C TYR A 23 -3.44 -5.97 12.40
N TRP A 24 -3.76 -5.39 13.56
CA TRP A 24 -3.83 -3.95 13.71
C TRP A 24 -2.45 -3.30 13.54
N LEU A 25 -1.44 -3.84 14.24
CA LEU A 25 -0.07 -3.32 14.20
C LEU A 25 0.52 -3.40 12.79
N GLY A 26 0.38 -4.54 12.11
CA GLY A 26 0.84 -4.71 10.74
C GLY A 26 0.17 -3.72 9.78
N ALA A 27 -1.12 -3.48 9.91
CA ALA A 27 -1.84 -2.53 9.08
C ALA A 27 -1.39 -1.07 9.33
N VAL A 28 -1.15 -0.69 10.58
CA VAL A 28 -0.63 0.64 10.95
C VAL A 28 0.78 0.84 10.41
N LEU A 29 1.68 -0.12 10.63
CA LEU A 29 3.06 -0.04 10.16
C LEU A 29 3.13 -0.04 8.63
N GLY A 30 2.34 -0.89 7.96
CA GLY A 30 2.25 -0.93 6.50
C GLY A 30 1.87 0.41 5.89
N ARG A 31 0.83 1.08 6.43
CA ARG A 31 0.44 2.43 5.98
C ARG A 31 1.54 3.46 6.20
N ARG A 32 2.20 3.42 7.36
CA ARG A 32 3.29 4.37 7.70
C ARG A 32 4.47 4.23 6.74
N VAL A 33 4.97 3.01 6.55
CA VAL A 33 6.13 2.76 5.68
C VAL A 33 5.79 3.04 4.22
N LEU A 34 4.59 2.67 3.76
CA LEU A 34 4.16 3.01 2.41
C LEU A 34 4.09 4.52 2.19
N GLY A 35 3.58 5.28 3.18
CA GLY A 35 3.58 6.75 3.16
C GLY A 35 4.99 7.31 3.02
N GLN A 36 5.94 6.84 3.83
CA GLN A 36 7.34 7.29 3.76
C GLN A 36 7.97 7.06 2.38
N VAL A 37 7.78 5.88 1.79
CA VAL A 37 8.31 5.58 0.45
C VAL A 37 7.65 6.47 -0.61
N LEU A 38 6.35 6.72 -0.51
CA LEU A 38 5.64 7.61 -1.44
C LEU A 38 6.09 9.06 -1.30
N ASP A 39 6.29 9.54 -0.07
CA ASP A 39 6.81 10.88 0.22
C ASP A 39 8.20 11.08 -0.36
N GLU A 40 9.07 10.06 -0.28
CA GLU A 40 10.39 10.05 -0.95
C GLU A 40 10.24 10.20 -2.47
N HIS A 41 9.33 9.46 -3.10
CA HIS A 41 9.11 9.56 -4.55
C HIS A 41 8.52 10.92 -4.97
N ILE A 42 7.72 11.56 -4.10
CA ILE A 42 7.25 12.93 -4.31
C ILE A 42 8.43 13.91 -4.20
N ALA A 43 9.25 13.78 -3.16
CA ALA A 43 10.40 14.66 -2.94
C ALA A 43 11.43 14.58 -4.09
N GLU A 44 11.59 13.40 -4.70
CA GLU A 44 12.43 13.18 -5.87
C GLU A 44 11.76 13.62 -7.19
N GLY A 45 10.48 14.01 -7.15
CA GLY A 45 9.73 14.49 -8.32
C GLY A 45 9.27 13.40 -9.28
N PHE A 46 9.29 12.14 -8.87
CA PHE A 46 8.83 11.02 -9.70
C PHE A 46 7.31 10.97 -9.84
N ILE A 47 6.59 11.37 -8.80
CA ILE A 47 5.12 11.41 -8.76
C ILE A 47 4.65 12.64 -7.98
N ASP A 48 3.41 13.05 -8.20
CA ASP A 48 2.73 14.05 -7.36
C ASP A 48 1.91 13.38 -6.24
N GLU A 49 1.38 14.20 -5.32
CA GLU A 49 0.55 13.75 -4.20
C GLU A 49 -0.72 13.00 -4.65
N THR A 50 -1.32 13.41 -5.77
CA THR A 50 -2.53 12.77 -6.31
C THR A 50 -2.23 11.36 -6.79
N VAL A 51 -1.10 11.17 -7.46
CA VAL A 51 -0.60 9.86 -7.89
C VAL A 51 -0.24 9.01 -6.68
N ALA A 52 0.46 9.57 -5.70
CA ALA A 52 0.81 8.87 -4.48
C ALA A 52 -0.41 8.33 -3.73
N MET A 53 -1.44 9.17 -3.54
CA MET A 53 -2.67 8.76 -2.87
C MET A 53 -3.42 7.68 -3.65
N ARG A 54 -3.44 7.78 -4.99
CA ARG A 54 -4.01 6.74 -5.84
C ARG A 54 -3.26 5.41 -5.71
N PHE A 55 -1.93 5.45 -5.66
CA PHE A 55 -1.10 4.25 -5.48
C PHE A 55 -1.34 3.62 -4.10
N ALA A 56 -1.39 4.42 -3.04
CA ALA A 56 -1.73 3.93 -1.70
C ALA A 56 -3.10 3.24 -1.68
N GLY A 57 -4.13 3.86 -2.26
CA GLY A 57 -5.46 3.29 -2.37
C GLY A 57 -5.51 1.97 -3.13
N LEU A 58 -4.78 1.86 -4.25
CA LEU A 58 -4.67 0.62 -5.02
C LEU A 58 -3.99 -0.49 -4.19
N ILE A 59 -2.85 -0.19 -3.58
CA ILE A 59 -2.02 -1.19 -2.87
C ILE A 59 -2.71 -1.70 -1.61
N LEU A 60 -3.34 -0.80 -0.84
CA LEU A 60 -3.93 -1.11 0.46
C LEU A 60 -5.36 -1.67 0.37
N HIS A 61 -6.03 -1.51 -0.77
CA HIS A 61 -7.44 -1.93 -0.90
C HIS A 61 -7.86 -2.27 -2.33
N GLY A 62 -7.78 -1.31 -3.27
CA GLY A 62 -8.45 -1.43 -4.58
C GLY A 62 -7.96 -2.60 -5.44
N ASN A 63 -6.70 -3.01 -5.32
CA ASN A 63 -6.20 -4.20 -5.99
C ASN A 63 -6.79 -5.49 -5.42
N ALA A 64 -6.96 -5.57 -4.11
CA ALA A 64 -7.57 -6.73 -3.46
C ALA A 64 -9.06 -6.82 -3.82
N GLU A 65 -9.78 -5.70 -3.79
CA GLU A 65 -11.18 -5.60 -4.24
C GLU A 65 -11.35 -6.16 -5.66
N ARG A 66 -10.52 -5.68 -6.60
CA ARG A 66 -10.55 -6.08 -8.01
C ARG A 66 -10.15 -7.54 -8.24
N VAL A 67 -9.12 -8.04 -7.55
CA VAL A 67 -8.57 -9.39 -7.77
C VAL A 67 -9.42 -10.46 -7.11
N TYR A 68 -9.91 -10.20 -5.90
CA TYR A 68 -10.70 -11.16 -5.13
C TYR A 68 -12.21 -11.01 -5.34
N ALA A 69 -12.65 -10.02 -6.11
CA ALA A 69 -14.07 -9.74 -6.37
C ALA A 69 -14.89 -9.59 -5.07
N ILE A 70 -14.27 -8.94 -4.08
CA ILE A 70 -14.88 -8.61 -2.79
C ILE A 70 -15.37 -7.16 -2.85
N ARG A 71 -16.52 -6.87 -2.23
CA ARG A 71 -17.18 -5.55 -2.24
C ARG A 71 -17.49 -5.10 -0.83
#